data_AF-Q8BFR1-F1
#
_entry.id   AF-Q8BFR1-F1
#
_cell.length_a   1.000
_cell.length_b   1.000
_cell.length_c   1.000
_cell.angle_alpha   90.00
_cell.angle_beta   90.00
_cell.angle_gamma   90.00
#
_symmetry.space_group_name_H-M   'P 1'
#
loop_
_entity.id
_entity.type
_entity.pdbx_description
1 polymer ?
#
loop_
_entity_poly.entity_id
_entity_poly.type
_entity_poly.pdbx_seq_one_letter_code
_entity_poly.pdbx_strand_id
1 'polypeptide(L)'
;MADLTLCAFLTKVLCAHGGRMFLQDLRGHVELSEAKLRAVLRRAGPERFLLQEVELRDGPWDAEAEVAAGEGAGAGSGGGATACRVMAVSSARLCARYQRGECQGCDQLHLCRRHMLGKCPHRDCWSTCSLSHDIHTPINVQVLKSRGLFGLNEGQLRILLLQNDPCLFPEVCQMYNKGVDVLYGYCSLKDRCNKFHVCKSFVRGECPFQPCKRSHQLIHAATLKLLEDQELSVSSVVNFQIISVYRHKKLHKMLEEKDHSASTEQPQGLGKQGALGAVEARPFLPARAQSPRKPQ
;
A
#
# COMPACT_ATOMS: atom_id res chain seq x y z
N MET A 1 -22.77 15.66 3.30
CA MET A 1 -23.07 14.24 3.59
C MET A 1 -23.32 13.40 2.34
N ALA A 2 -24.09 13.89 1.36
CA ALA A 2 -24.39 13.14 0.12
C ALA A 2 -23.14 12.57 -0.60
N ASP A 3 -22.05 13.34 -0.65
CA ASP A 3 -20.81 12.90 -1.32
C ASP A 3 -20.15 11.70 -0.62
N LEU A 4 -20.19 11.65 0.72
CA LEU A 4 -19.64 10.53 1.49
C LEU A 4 -20.45 9.25 1.30
N THR A 5 -21.78 9.35 1.25
CA THR A 5 -22.68 8.22 0.97
C THR A 5 -22.46 7.68 -0.43
N LEU A 6 -22.35 8.57 -1.42
CA LEU A 6 -22.04 8.16 -2.79
C LEU A 6 -20.66 7.50 -2.87
N CYS A 7 -19.63 8.06 -2.23
CA CYS A 7 -18.31 7.45 -2.18
C CYS A 7 -18.35 6.06 -1.52
N ALA A 8 -19.04 5.90 -0.39
CA ALA A 8 -19.18 4.60 0.27
C ALA A 8 -19.88 3.57 -0.63
N PHE A 9 -20.93 4.00 -1.36
CA PHE A 9 -21.60 3.17 -2.34
C PHE A 9 -20.67 2.76 -3.50
N LEU A 10 -19.94 3.69 -4.08
CA LEU A 10 -18.97 3.40 -5.14
C LEU A 10 -17.89 2.43 -4.66
N THR A 11 -17.35 2.61 -3.45
CA THR A 11 -16.41 1.66 -2.83
C THR A 11 -17.04 0.27 -2.71
N LYS A 12 -18.32 0.19 -2.30
CA LYS A 12 -19.05 -1.09 -2.19
C LYS A 12 -19.17 -1.80 -3.54
N VAL A 13 -19.53 -1.07 -4.59
CA VAL A 13 -19.61 -1.61 -5.96
C VAL A 13 -18.25 -2.09 -6.43
N LEU A 14 -17.20 -1.27 -6.31
CA LEU A 14 -15.84 -1.67 -6.69
C LEU A 14 -15.40 -2.94 -5.97
N CYS A 15 -15.59 -3.02 -4.65
CA CYS A 15 -15.18 -4.18 -3.85
C CYS A 15 -16.01 -5.44 -4.17
N ALA A 16 -17.27 -5.29 -4.58
CA ALA A 16 -18.09 -6.41 -5.04
C ALA A 16 -17.57 -7.00 -6.37
N HIS A 17 -16.84 -6.21 -7.16
CA HIS A 17 -16.24 -6.62 -8.44
C HIS A 17 -14.71 -6.78 -8.35
N GLY A 18 -14.19 -7.21 -7.20
CA GLY A 18 -12.76 -7.50 -7.04
C GLY A 18 -11.87 -6.27 -6.84
N GLY A 19 -12.45 -5.13 -6.45
CA GLY A 19 -11.72 -3.93 -6.01
C GLY A 19 -11.39 -2.94 -7.12
N ARG A 20 -11.72 -3.26 -8.38
CA ARG A 20 -11.52 -2.42 -9.56
C ARG A 20 -12.54 -2.72 -10.66
N MET A 21 -12.78 -1.77 -11.55
CA MET A 21 -13.50 -1.96 -12.83
C MET A 21 -13.24 -0.77 -13.76
N PHE A 22 -13.70 -0.83 -15.01
CA PHE A 22 -13.67 0.34 -15.88
C PHE A 22 -14.78 1.33 -15.53
N LEU A 23 -14.53 2.62 -15.80
CA LEU A 23 -15.47 3.70 -15.56
C LEU A 23 -16.81 3.48 -16.31
N GLN A 24 -16.74 2.92 -17.51
CA GLN A 24 -17.89 2.52 -18.32
C GLN A 24 -18.79 1.53 -17.56
N ASP A 25 -18.20 0.50 -16.95
CA ASP A 25 -18.94 -0.52 -16.22
C ASP A 25 -19.50 0.04 -14.92
N LEU A 26 -18.70 0.86 -14.21
CA LEU A 26 -19.12 1.53 -12.98
C LEU A 26 -20.33 2.42 -13.19
N ARG A 27 -20.42 3.07 -14.36
CA ARG A 27 -21.58 3.87 -14.76
C ARG A 27 -22.87 3.06 -14.77
N GLY A 28 -22.81 1.76 -15.10
CA GLY A 28 -23.98 0.86 -15.06
C GLY A 28 -24.59 0.67 -13.68
N HIS A 29 -23.89 1.06 -12.61
CA HIS A 29 -24.35 0.94 -11.22
C HIS A 29 -24.84 2.25 -10.61
N VAL A 30 -24.77 3.37 -11.34
CA VAL A 30 -25.16 4.69 -10.84
C VAL A 30 -25.92 5.48 -11.90
N GLU A 31 -26.94 6.23 -11.48
CA GLU A 31 -27.71 7.12 -12.35
C GLU A 31 -26.97 8.46 -12.59
N LEU A 32 -25.71 8.39 -13.02
CA LEU A 32 -24.86 9.54 -13.31
C LEU A 32 -24.31 9.44 -14.73
N SER A 33 -24.29 10.57 -15.46
CA SER A 33 -23.48 10.69 -16.67
C SER A 33 -22.01 10.40 -16.35
N GLU A 34 -21.26 9.86 -17.31
CA GLU A 34 -19.83 9.57 -17.13
C GLU A 34 -19.03 10.80 -16.65
N ALA A 35 -19.31 11.99 -17.21
CA ALA A 35 -18.67 13.24 -16.81
C ALA A 35 -18.91 13.57 -15.33
N LYS A 36 -20.15 13.44 -14.85
CA LYS A 36 -20.50 13.64 -13.42
C LYS A 36 -19.83 12.59 -12.53
N LEU A 37 -19.83 11.32 -12.93
CA LEU A 37 -19.17 10.25 -12.17
C LEU A 37 -17.65 10.50 -12.07
N ARG A 38 -17.00 10.83 -13.18
CA ARG A 38 -15.57 11.18 -13.21
C ARG A 38 -15.26 12.38 -12.30
N ALA A 39 -16.14 13.39 -12.27
CA ALA A 39 -16.01 14.54 -11.37
C ALA A 39 -16.14 14.15 -9.88
N VAL A 40 -17.09 13.28 -9.53
CA VAL A 40 -17.23 12.73 -8.16
C VAL A 40 -15.96 11.99 -7.75
N LEU A 41 -15.47 11.07 -8.60
CA LEU A 41 -14.28 10.28 -8.31
C LEU A 41 -13.03 11.15 -8.11
N ARG A 42 -12.82 12.14 -8.99
CA ARG A 42 -11.69 13.09 -8.88
C ARG A 42 -11.77 13.94 -7.61
N ARG A 43 -12.97 14.39 -7.24
CA ARG A 43 -13.19 15.18 -6.02
C ARG A 43 -12.92 14.36 -4.75
N ALA A 44 -13.30 13.08 -4.74
CA ALA A 44 -13.02 12.17 -3.63
C ALA A 44 -11.51 11.87 -3.48
N GLY A 45 -10.76 12.00 -4.58
CA GLY A 45 -9.30 11.95 -4.60
C GLY A 45 -8.73 10.52 -4.64
N PRO A 46 -7.43 10.42 -4.94
CA PRO A 46 -6.74 9.13 -5.18
C PRO A 46 -6.58 8.27 -3.92
N GLU A 47 -6.75 8.86 -2.73
CA GLU A 47 -6.76 8.11 -1.46
C GLU A 47 -8.06 7.30 -1.26
N ARG A 48 -9.08 7.53 -2.10
CA ARG A 48 -10.32 6.76 -2.15
C ARG A 48 -10.53 6.05 -3.49
N PHE A 49 -10.26 6.74 -4.59
CA PHE A 49 -10.40 6.19 -5.94
C PHE A 49 -9.19 6.51 -6.80
N LEU A 50 -8.39 5.51 -7.11
CA LEU A 50 -7.30 5.65 -8.06
C LEU A 50 -7.86 5.47 -9.48
N LEU A 51 -7.69 6.52 -10.30
CA LEU A 51 -8.08 6.53 -11.70
C LEU A 51 -6.82 6.37 -12.55
N GLN A 52 -6.88 5.46 -13.52
CA GLN A 52 -5.76 5.19 -14.41
C GLN A 52 -6.27 4.90 -15.81
N GLU A 53 -5.81 5.68 -16.79
CA GLU A 53 -6.05 5.37 -18.20
C GLU A 53 -5.18 4.17 -18.59
N VAL A 54 -5.78 3.17 -19.22
CA VAL A 54 -5.11 1.96 -19.68
C VAL A 54 -5.53 1.65 -21.12
N GLU A 55 -4.61 1.10 -21.90
CA GLU A 55 -4.93 0.56 -23.23
C GLU A 55 -5.75 -0.72 -23.06
N LEU A 56 -6.88 -0.80 -23.75
CA LEU A 56 -7.68 -2.01 -23.82
C LEU A 56 -6.93 -3.06 -24.64
N ARG A 57 -6.94 -4.29 -24.15
CA ARG A 57 -6.34 -5.43 -24.81
C ARG A 57 -7.40 -6.50 -25.02
N ASP A 58 -7.46 -7.01 -26.24
CA ASP A 58 -8.18 -8.23 -26.55
C ASP A 58 -7.33 -9.43 -26.13
N GLY A 59 -7.90 -10.33 -25.35
CA GLY A 59 -7.23 -11.57 -24.95
C GLY A 59 -7.61 -12.03 -23.55
N PRO A 60 -7.13 -13.22 -23.15
CA PRO A 60 -7.28 -13.70 -21.79
C PRO A 60 -6.68 -12.71 -20.78
N TRP A 61 -7.29 -12.62 -19.61
CA TRP A 61 -6.77 -11.81 -18.52
C TRP A 61 -5.36 -12.28 -18.13
N ASP A 62 -4.39 -11.37 -18.17
CA ASP A 62 -2.99 -11.63 -17.80
C ASP A 62 -2.54 -10.67 -16.69
N ALA A 63 -2.06 -11.24 -15.60
CA ALA A 63 -1.73 -10.48 -14.40
C ALA A 63 -0.55 -9.51 -14.63
N GLU A 64 0.45 -9.91 -15.43
CA GLU A 64 1.63 -9.08 -15.73
C GLU A 64 1.23 -7.90 -16.64
N ALA A 65 0.44 -8.16 -17.68
CA ALA A 65 -0.10 -7.15 -18.58
C ALA A 65 -0.97 -6.13 -17.84
N GLU A 66 -1.81 -6.57 -16.90
CA GLU A 66 -2.66 -5.69 -16.10
C GLU A 66 -1.90 -4.68 -15.24
N VAL A 67 -0.74 -5.10 -14.70
CA VAL A 67 0.17 -4.22 -13.98
C VAL A 67 0.81 -3.24 -14.97
N ALA A 68 1.35 -3.75 -16.07
CA ALA A 68 2.09 -2.96 -17.06
C ALA A 68 1.23 -1.89 -17.78
N ALA A 69 -0.04 -2.19 -18.04
CA ALA A 69 -0.96 -1.31 -18.78
C ALA A 69 -1.12 0.09 -18.14
N GLY A 70 -0.81 0.22 -16.86
CA GLY A 70 -0.92 1.46 -16.12
C GLY A 70 0.36 2.29 -16.00
N GLU A 71 1.52 1.73 -16.36
CA GLU A 71 2.83 2.39 -16.19
C GLU A 71 3.28 3.17 -17.43
N GLY A 72 2.63 2.94 -18.58
CA GLY A 72 3.13 3.30 -19.91
C GLY A 72 2.28 4.24 -20.77
N ALA A 73 1.32 4.99 -20.24
CA ALA A 73 0.58 6.00 -21.03
C ALA A 73 1.44 7.24 -21.42
N GLY A 74 2.76 7.06 -21.59
CA GLY A 74 3.69 8.04 -22.12
C GLY A 74 3.89 7.83 -23.63
N ALA A 75 3.21 8.66 -24.43
CA ALA A 75 3.58 9.05 -25.80
C ALA A 75 3.96 7.96 -26.82
N GLY A 76 3.44 6.73 -26.67
CA GLY A 76 3.45 5.73 -27.74
C GLY A 76 2.25 5.93 -28.67
N SER A 77 2.51 6.21 -29.95
CA SER A 77 1.52 6.37 -31.02
C SER A 77 0.83 5.04 -31.39
N GLY A 78 0.24 4.34 -30.43
CA GLY A 78 -0.62 3.19 -30.66
C GLY A 78 -2.08 3.64 -30.67
N GLY A 79 -2.75 3.58 -31.82
CA GLY A 79 -4.18 3.95 -31.96
C GLY A 79 -5.16 3.01 -31.27
N GLY A 80 -4.74 2.34 -30.18
CA GLY A 80 -5.58 1.44 -29.40
C GLY A 80 -6.64 2.19 -28.60
N ALA A 81 -7.80 1.58 -28.43
CA ALA A 81 -8.84 2.12 -27.56
C ALA A 81 -8.33 2.17 -26.11
N THR A 82 -8.52 3.30 -25.44
CA THR A 82 -8.16 3.48 -24.02
C THR A 82 -9.41 3.48 -23.15
N ALA A 83 -9.26 3.03 -21.90
CA ALA A 83 -10.32 3.05 -20.91
C ALA A 83 -9.79 3.50 -19.54
N CYS A 84 -10.64 4.21 -18.80
CA CYS A 84 -10.33 4.63 -17.44
C CYS A 84 -10.64 3.51 -16.45
N ARG A 85 -9.62 2.86 -15.92
CA ARG A 85 -9.70 1.94 -14.78
C ARG A 85 -9.91 2.72 -13.48
N VAL A 86 -10.87 2.30 -12.66
CA VAL A 86 -11.19 2.86 -11.35
C VAL A 86 -10.94 1.81 -10.28
N MET A 87 -10.12 2.13 -9.27
CA MET A 87 -9.76 1.21 -8.18
C MET A 87 -10.14 1.76 -6.82
N ALA A 88 -10.62 0.90 -5.92
CA ALA A 88 -10.93 1.28 -4.55
C ALA A 88 -9.66 1.37 -3.69
N VAL A 89 -9.38 2.55 -3.16
CA VAL A 89 -8.22 2.81 -2.29
C VAL A 89 -8.72 3.15 -0.89
N SER A 90 -7.95 2.76 0.12
CA SER A 90 -8.25 3.10 1.51
C SER A 90 -7.00 3.23 2.36
N SER A 91 -7.08 4.10 3.36
CA SER A 91 -6.11 4.21 4.45
C SER A 91 -6.44 3.31 5.65
N ALA A 92 -7.56 2.59 5.65
CA ALA A 92 -7.90 1.65 6.72
C ALA A 92 -6.87 0.50 6.79
N ARG A 93 -6.37 0.21 7.99
CA ARG A 93 -5.45 -0.91 8.26
C ARG A 93 -5.95 -1.72 9.45
N LEU A 94 -5.44 -2.93 9.58
CA LEU A 94 -5.53 -3.69 10.81
C LEU A 94 -4.63 -3.08 11.89
N CYS A 95 -5.12 -3.05 13.13
CA CYS A 95 -4.33 -2.57 14.26
C CYS A 95 -3.25 -3.60 14.63
N ALA A 96 -1.98 -3.24 14.41
CA ALA A 96 -0.85 -4.10 14.77
C ALA A 96 -0.74 -4.37 16.28
N ARG A 97 -1.13 -3.40 17.13
CA ARG A 97 -1.17 -3.56 18.60
C ARG A 97 -2.29 -4.51 19.02
N TYR A 98 -3.45 -4.46 18.35
CA TYR A 98 -4.55 -5.39 18.58
C TYR A 98 -4.13 -6.83 18.29
N GLN A 99 -3.36 -7.07 17.22
CA GLN A 99 -2.84 -8.41 16.91
C GLN A 99 -1.97 -9.01 18.05
N ARG A 100 -1.43 -8.16 18.94
CA ARG A 100 -0.61 -8.57 20.10
C ARG A 100 -1.37 -8.51 21.43
N GLY A 101 -2.64 -8.15 21.45
CA GLY A 101 -3.43 -7.96 22.68
C GLY A 101 -3.10 -6.66 23.45
N GLU A 102 -2.42 -5.70 22.82
CA GLU A 102 -1.92 -4.47 23.46
C GLU A 102 -2.78 -3.23 23.16
N CYS A 103 -3.98 -3.41 22.59
CA CYS A 103 -4.86 -2.31 22.17
C CYS A 103 -6.30 -2.52 22.61
N GLN A 104 -6.84 -1.57 23.36
CA GLN A 104 -8.24 -1.55 23.80
C GLN A 104 -9.14 -0.70 22.89
N GLY A 105 -8.57 0.20 22.07
CA GLY A 105 -9.30 1.01 21.10
C GLY A 105 -8.37 1.99 20.39
N CYS A 106 -8.54 2.13 19.07
CA CYS A 106 -7.78 3.07 18.24
C CYS A 106 -8.54 3.36 16.92
N ASP A 107 -7.91 4.09 16.00
CA ASP A 107 -8.47 4.47 14.69
C ASP A 107 -8.20 3.44 13.57
N GLN A 108 -7.83 2.21 13.96
CA GLN A 108 -7.52 1.06 13.09
C GLN A 108 -8.44 -0.13 13.41
N LEU A 109 -8.61 -1.03 12.45
CA LEU A 109 -9.53 -2.16 12.59
C LEU A 109 -9.00 -3.21 13.54
N HIS A 110 -9.84 -3.60 14.50
CA HIS A 110 -9.60 -4.67 15.46
C HIS A 110 -10.21 -5.96 14.89
N LEU A 111 -9.48 -6.61 13.97
CA LEU A 111 -9.87 -7.87 13.34
C LEU A 111 -8.70 -8.85 13.33
N CYS A 112 -8.98 -10.14 13.40
CA CYS A 112 -7.97 -11.20 13.27
C CYS A 112 -7.36 -11.17 11.87
N ARG A 113 -6.04 -10.92 11.78
CA ARG A 113 -5.29 -10.96 10.52
C ARG A 113 -5.49 -12.28 9.78
N ARG A 114 -5.43 -13.41 10.49
CA ARG A 114 -5.60 -14.74 9.89
C ARG A 114 -6.99 -14.92 9.31
N HIS A 115 -8.04 -14.38 9.94
CA HIS A 115 -9.39 -14.47 9.41
C HIS A 115 -9.56 -13.64 8.13
N MET A 116 -9.00 -12.42 8.09
CA MET A 116 -8.98 -11.60 6.87
C MET A 116 -8.22 -12.26 5.72
N LEU A 117 -7.20 -13.07 6.02
CA LEU A 117 -6.46 -13.87 5.03
C LEU A 117 -7.13 -15.20 4.65
N GLY A 118 -8.23 -15.60 5.31
CA GLY A 118 -8.79 -16.93 5.15
C GLY A 118 -7.86 -18.05 5.68
N LYS A 119 -7.09 -17.80 6.73
CA LYS A 119 -6.13 -18.76 7.30
C LYS A 119 -6.30 -18.94 8.81
N CYS A 120 -7.39 -18.45 9.40
CA CYS A 120 -7.66 -18.70 10.81
C CYS A 120 -8.11 -20.16 10.97
N PRO A 121 -7.56 -20.96 11.90
CA PRO A 121 -8.07 -22.32 12.14
C PRO A 121 -9.46 -22.35 12.78
N HIS A 122 -9.91 -21.21 13.35
CA HIS A 122 -11.16 -21.08 14.08
C HIS A 122 -12.26 -20.40 13.24
N ARG A 123 -12.38 -20.74 11.94
CA ARG A 123 -13.32 -20.06 11.02
C ARG A 123 -14.77 -20.17 11.51
N ASP A 124 -15.16 -21.34 11.95
CA ASP A 124 -16.55 -21.66 12.26
C ASP A 124 -16.91 -21.43 13.74
N CYS A 125 -15.90 -21.24 14.59
CA CYS A 125 -16.07 -21.03 16.02
C CYS A 125 -15.36 -19.74 16.46
N TRP A 126 -16.06 -18.62 16.26
CA TRP A 126 -15.60 -17.27 16.60
C TRP A 126 -15.12 -17.12 18.05
N SER A 127 -15.62 -17.95 18.98
CA SER A 127 -15.28 -17.90 20.41
C SER A 127 -13.89 -18.46 20.76
N THR A 128 -13.22 -19.15 19.83
CA THR A 128 -11.91 -19.77 20.10
C THR A 128 -10.73 -18.93 19.62
N CYS A 129 -10.95 -17.95 18.72
CA CYS A 129 -9.91 -16.99 18.38
C CYS A 129 -9.85 -15.88 19.44
N SER A 130 -8.66 -15.58 19.95
CA SER A 130 -8.46 -14.45 20.86
C SER A 130 -8.62 -13.07 20.19
N LEU A 131 -8.75 -13.04 18.87
CA LEU A 131 -8.93 -11.83 18.06
C LEU A 131 -10.30 -11.87 17.36
N SER A 132 -10.95 -10.71 17.25
CA SER A 132 -12.30 -10.58 16.70
C SER A 132 -12.36 -10.98 15.22
N HIS A 133 -13.39 -11.74 14.85
CA HIS A 133 -13.79 -11.96 13.46
C HIS A 133 -14.95 -11.04 13.06
N ASP A 134 -15.51 -10.29 14.01
CA ASP A 134 -16.69 -9.46 13.78
C ASP A 134 -16.32 -8.03 13.34
N ILE A 135 -16.75 -7.67 12.13
CA ILE A 135 -16.60 -6.32 11.58
C ILE A 135 -17.56 -5.31 12.22
N HIS A 136 -18.57 -5.79 12.96
CA HIS A 136 -19.62 -4.99 13.58
C HIS A 136 -19.38 -4.69 15.07
N THR A 137 -18.20 -5.01 15.60
CA THR A 137 -17.82 -4.53 16.94
C THR A 137 -17.89 -2.99 17.02
N PRO A 138 -18.21 -2.40 18.19
CA PRO A 138 -18.32 -0.94 18.32
C PRO A 138 -17.11 -0.16 17.80
N ILE A 139 -15.90 -0.65 18.07
CA ILE A 139 -14.64 -0.06 17.60
C ILE A 139 -14.56 -0.11 16.07
N ASN A 140 -14.82 -1.28 15.47
CA ASN A 140 -14.76 -1.44 14.01
C ASN A 140 -15.82 -0.60 13.30
N VAL A 141 -17.05 -0.52 13.82
CA VAL A 141 -18.11 0.33 13.28
C VAL A 141 -17.70 1.81 13.30
N GLN A 142 -17.10 2.27 14.39
CA GLN A 142 -16.59 3.64 14.49
C GLN A 142 -15.48 3.91 13.46
N VAL A 143 -14.52 3.00 13.33
CA VAL A 143 -13.43 3.12 12.34
C VAL A 143 -14.01 3.14 10.92
N LEU A 144 -14.88 2.20 10.56
CA LEU A 144 -15.50 2.12 9.23
C LEU A 144 -16.30 3.39 8.91
N LYS A 145 -17.08 3.92 9.85
CA LYS A 145 -17.80 5.19 9.67
C LYS A 145 -16.85 6.37 9.46
N SER A 146 -15.83 6.51 10.31
CA SER A 146 -14.85 7.61 10.22
C SER A 146 -14.06 7.62 8.91
N ARG A 147 -13.82 6.44 8.33
CA ARG A 147 -13.15 6.28 7.04
C ARG A 147 -14.11 6.30 5.85
N GLY A 148 -15.42 6.50 6.07
CA GLY A 148 -16.44 6.48 5.01
C GLY A 148 -16.51 5.14 4.26
N LEU A 149 -16.42 4.04 5.02
CA LEU A 149 -16.47 2.64 4.57
C LEU A 149 -17.69 1.91 5.16
N PHE A 150 -18.74 2.65 5.51
CA PHE A 150 -19.95 2.09 6.07
C PHE A 150 -20.73 1.28 5.02
N GLY A 151 -21.40 0.21 5.45
CA GLY A 151 -22.24 -0.62 4.57
C GLY A 151 -21.50 -1.66 3.72
N LEU A 152 -20.17 -1.76 3.86
CA LEU A 152 -19.40 -2.90 3.34
C LEU A 152 -19.70 -4.14 4.19
N ASN A 153 -19.90 -5.28 3.53
CA ASN A 153 -19.91 -6.58 4.19
C ASN A 153 -18.47 -7.11 4.36
N GLU A 154 -18.30 -8.24 5.07
CA GLU A 154 -16.99 -8.84 5.35
C GLU A 154 -16.20 -9.14 4.07
N GLY A 155 -16.84 -9.71 3.05
CA GLY A 155 -16.19 -10.04 1.78
C GLY A 155 -15.67 -8.81 1.04
N GLN A 156 -16.47 -7.73 0.99
CA GLN A 156 -16.10 -6.46 0.38
C GLN A 156 -14.96 -5.78 1.16
N LEU A 157 -15.05 -5.78 2.49
CA LEU A 157 -13.99 -5.25 3.36
C LEU A 157 -12.68 -6.04 3.18
N ARG A 158 -12.76 -7.37 3.06
CA ARG A 158 -11.60 -8.23 2.79
C ARG A 158 -10.89 -7.83 1.51
N ILE A 159 -11.62 -7.70 0.39
CA ILE A 159 -11.03 -7.25 -0.89
C ILE A 159 -10.35 -5.88 -0.74
N LEU A 160 -11.04 -4.92 -0.11
CA LEU A 160 -10.49 -3.58 0.10
C LEU A 160 -9.20 -3.60 0.91
N LEU A 161 -9.15 -4.39 1.99
CA LEU A 161 -7.98 -4.48 2.86
C LEU A 161 -6.82 -5.24 2.19
N LEU A 162 -7.09 -6.35 1.49
CA LEU A 162 -6.03 -7.15 0.83
C LEU A 162 -5.25 -6.34 -0.21
N GLN A 163 -5.90 -5.42 -0.93
CA GLN A 163 -5.23 -4.58 -1.92
C GLN A 163 -4.62 -3.27 -1.34
N ASN A 164 -4.90 -2.94 -0.07
CA ASN A 164 -4.48 -1.65 0.53
C ASN A 164 -3.56 -1.78 1.74
N ASP A 165 -3.72 -2.80 2.58
CA ASP A 165 -3.05 -2.95 3.86
C ASP A 165 -1.77 -3.81 3.73
N PRO A 166 -0.57 -3.22 3.86
CA PRO A 166 0.70 -3.96 3.81
C PRO A 166 0.81 -5.07 4.86
N CYS A 167 0.06 -5.02 5.96
CA CYS A 167 0.07 -6.08 6.97
C CYS A 167 -0.58 -7.37 6.47
N LEU A 168 -1.47 -7.28 5.46
CA LEU A 168 -2.13 -8.42 4.84
C LEU A 168 -1.42 -8.89 3.56
N PHE A 169 -0.37 -8.19 3.12
CA PHE A 169 0.46 -8.66 2.03
C PHE A 169 1.14 -10.00 2.38
N PRO A 170 1.34 -10.91 1.42
CA PRO A 170 2.11 -12.15 1.60
C PRO A 170 3.51 -11.90 2.16
N GLU A 171 4.11 -12.91 2.75
CA GLU A 171 5.37 -12.71 3.47
C GLU A 171 6.53 -12.33 2.54
N VAL A 172 7.18 -11.21 2.84
CA VAL A 172 8.41 -10.77 2.18
C VAL A 172 9.63 -11.41 2.86
N CYS A 173 10.53 -11.96 2.06
CA CYS A 173 11.76 -12.56 2.54
C CYS A 173 12.66 -11.50 3.19
N GLN A 174 12.93 -11.65 4.49
CA GLN A 174 13.80 -10.73 5.22
C GLN A 174 15.26 -10.89 4.81
N MET A 175 15.68 -12.11 4.44
CA MET A 175 17.06 -12.39 4.00
C MET A 175 17.33 -11.80 2.62
N TYR A 176 16.34 -11.80 1.73
CA TYR A 176 16.41 -11.08 0.46
C TYR A 176 16.67 -9.60 0.68
N ASN A 177 16.02 -8.95 1.64
CA ASN A 177 16.22 -7.51 1.88
C ASN A 177 17.57 -7.16 2.54
N LYS A 178 18.44 -8.14 2.81
CA LYS A 178 19.78 -7.96 3.39
C LYS A 178 20.86 -8.39 2.38
N GLY A 179 22.09 -7.95 2.57
CA GLY A 179 23.22 -8.34 1.71
C GLY A 179 23.38 -7.50 0.45
N VAL A 180 24.52 -7.69 -0.22
CA VAL A 180 24.93 -6.92 -1.41
C VAL A 180 24.41 -7.51 -2.72
N ASP A 181 24.09 -8.81 -2.73
CA ASP A 181 23.52 -9.50 -3.90
C ASP A 181 22.12 -8.93 -4.21
N VAL A 182 21.96 -8.45 -5.45
CA VAL A 182 20.73 -7.86 -5.98
C VAL A 182 19.66 -8.92 -6.21
N LEU A 183 20.04 -10.13 -6.64
CA LEU A 183 19.13 -11.20 -7.02
C LEU A 183 18.54 -11.91 -5.80
N TYR A 184 19.37 -12.21 -4.80
CA TYR A 184 18.92 -13.03 -3.65
C TYR A 184 19.25 -12.45 -2.28
N GLY A 185 20.03 -11.37 -2.20
CA GLY A 185 20.50 -10.85 -0.92
C GLY A 185 21.26 -11.92 -0.13
N TYR A 186 20.82 -12.21 1.10
CA TYR A 186 21.32 -13.34 1.90
C TYR A 186 20.41 -14.58 1.88
N CYS A 187 19.43 -14.66 0.98
CA CYS A 187 18.53 -15.80 0.92
C CYS A 187 19.22 -17.02 0.28
N SER A 188 19.57 -18.01 1.09
CA SER A 188 20.16 -19.27 0.62
C SER A 188 19.20 -20.15 -0.18
N LEU A 189 17.88 -19.97 0.00
CA LEU A 189 16.85 -20.75 -0.71
C LEU A 189 16.69 -20.31 -2.16
N LYS A 190 17.12 -19.10 -2.53
CA LYS A 190 17.02 -18.55 -3.90
C LYS A 190 15.60 -18.72 -4.45
N ASP A 191 15.45 -19.33 -5.63
CA ASP A 191 14.16 -19.57 -6.31
C ASP A 191 13.28 -20.60 -5.59
N ARG A 192 13.82 -21.32 -4.60
CA ARG A 192 13.06 -22.24 -3.73
C ARG A 192 12.47 -21.53 -2.50
N CYS A 193 12.68 -20.23 -2.34
CA CYS A 193 12.10 -19.48 -1.23
C CYS A 193 10.59 -19.33 -1.42
N ASN A 194 9.80 -19.70 -0.42
CA ASN A 194 8.34 -19.53 -0.41
C ASN A 194 7.90 -18.15 0.09
N LYS A 195 8.76 -17.14 -0.02
CA LYS A 195 8.50 -15.76 0.39
C LYS A 195 8.88 -14.82 -0.75
N PHE A 196 8.23 -13.67 -0.82
CA PHE A 196 8.45 -12.70 -1.87
C PHE A 196 9.85 -12.07 -1.77
N HIS A 197 10.62 -12.15 -2.86
CA HIS A 197 11.91 -11.47 -3.02
C HIS A 197 11.71 -10.06 -3.59
N VAL A 198 11.13 -9.19 -2.77
CA VAL A 198 10.76 -7.81 -3.13
C VAL A 198 11.18 -6.83 -2.04
N CYS A 199 11.24 -5.54 -2.37
CA CYS A 199 11.58 -4.48 -1.44
C CYS A 199 10.54 -4.38 -0.32
N LYS A 200 10.95 -4.68 0.92
CA LYS A 200 10.07 -4.60 2.09
C LYS A 200 9.54 -3.18 2.32
N SER A 201 10.37 -2.17 2.08
CA SER A 201 9.97 -0.77 2.21
C SER A 201 8.97 -0.36 1.13
N PHE A 202 9.08 -0.90 -0.08
CA PHE A 202 8.11 -0.64 -1.15
C PHE A 202 6.73 -1.18 -0.80
N VAL A 203 6.65 -2.43 -0.34
CA VAL A 203 5.38 -3.05 0.11
C VAL A 203 4.71 -2.21 1.22
N ARG A 204 5.51 -1.56 2.07
CA ARG A 204 5.01 -0.68 3.14
C ARG A 204 4.64 0.73 2.65
N GLY A 205 5.00 1.10 1.42
CA GLY A 205 4.85 2.46 0.89
C GLY A 205 5.89 3.45 1.43
N GLU A 206 7.05 2.95 1.86
CA GLU A 206 8.10 3.68 2.60
C GLU A 206 9.47 3.63 1.89
N CYS A 207 9.55 3.14 0.65
CA CYS A 207 10.83 3.03 -0.06
C CYS A 207 11.36 4.43 -0.45
N PRO A 208 12.52 4.87 0.06
CA PRO A 208 13.05 6.19 -0.24
C PRO A 208 13.95 6.23 -1.49
N PHE A 209 14.11 5.10 -2.20
CA PHE A 209 15.10 4.95 -3.26
C PHE A 209 14.46 4.89 -4.66
N GLN A 210 15.03 5.67 -5.59
CA GLN A 210 14.69 5.66 -7.01
C GLN A 210 15.98 5.93 -7.84
N PRO A 211 16.61 4.90 -8.46
CA PRO A 211 16.19 3.50 -8.50
C PRO A 211 16.48 2.74 -7.19
N CYS A 212 15.59 1.82 -6.81
CA CYS A 212 15.81 0.92 -5.68
C CYS A 212 16.65 -0.30 -6.10
N LYS A 213 17.55 -0.75 -5.21
CA LYS A 213 18.36 -1.97 -5.42
C LYS A 213 17.57 -3.27 -5.27
N ARG A 214 16.32 -3.19 -4.80
CA ARG A 214 15.43 -4.33 -4.56
C ARG A 214 14.23 -4.24 -5.48
N SER A 215 13.71 -5.39 -5.92
CA SER A 215 12.58 -5.45 -6.85
C SER A 215 11.34 -4.78 -6.25
N HIS A 216 10.67 -3.95 -7.06
CA HIS A 216 9.32 -3.44 -6.79
C HIS A 216 8.24 -4.22 -7.59
N GLN A 217 8.63 -5.30 -8.27
CA GLN A 217 7.72 -6.13 -9.06
C GLN A 217 7.12 -7.24 -8.19
N LEU A 218 5.84 -7.11 -7.82
CA LEU A 218 5.13 -8.11 -7.01
C LEU A 218 4.43 -9.19 -7.87
N ILE A 219 4.29 -8.96 -9.17
CA ILE A 219 3.64 -9.86 -10.13
C ILE A 219 4.61 -10.21 -11.26
N HIS A 220 5.01 -11.46 -11.31
CA HIS A 220 5.80 -12.08 -12.36
C HIS A 220 5.66 -13.61 -12.29
N ALA A 221 5.97 -14.34 -13.35
CA ALA A 221 5.80 -15.79 -13.46
C ALA A 221 6.09 -16.60 -12.17
N ALA A 222 7.27 -16.45 -11.55
CA ALA A 222 7.60 -17.18 -10.32
C ALA A 222 6.74 -16.79 -9.09
N THR A 223 6.32 -15.52 -8.96
CA THR A 223 5.39 -15.11 -7.89
C THR A 223 3.96 -15.58 -8.15
N LEU A 224 3.53 -15.73 -9.40
CA LEU A 224 2.20 -16.28 -9.71
C LEU A 224 2.05 -17.70 -9.18
N LYS A 225 3.08 -18.54 -9.39
CA LYS A 225 3.13 -19.89 -8.79
C LYS A 225 3.10 -19.84 -7.26
N LEU A 226 3.85 -18.92 -6.65
CA LEU A 226 3.85 -18.75 -5.20
C LEU A 226 2.48 -18.34 -4.65
N LEU A 227 1.72 -17.51 -5.38
CA LEU A 227 0.37 -17.10 -5.00
C LEU A 227 -0.61 -18.28 -5.08
N GLU A 228 -0.50 -19.09 -6.14
CA GLU A 228 -1.28 -20.31 -6.32
C GLU A 228 -1.01 -21.31 -5.19
N ASP A 229 0.27 -21.62 -4.92
CA ASP A 229 0.70 -22.54 -3.85
C ASP A 229 0.22 -22.09 -2.45
N GLN A 230 -0.05 -20.79 -2.27
CA GLN A 230 -0.49 -20.20 -0.99
C GLN A 230 -2.00 -19.88 -0.95
N GLU A 231 -2.75 -20.25 -1.98
CA GLU A 231 -4.18 -19.96 -2.15
C GLU A 231 -4.52 -18.47 -1.98
N LEU A 232 -3.69 -17.61 -2.56
CA LEU A 232 -3.84 -16.15 -2.47
C LEU A 232 -4.52 -15.59 -3.72
N SER A 233 -5.32 -14.54 -3.52
CA SER A 233 -6.01 -13.85 -4.62
C SER A 233 -5.01 -13.10 -5.51
N VAL A 234 -4.74 -13.64 -6.71
CA VAL A 234 -3.89 -12.98 -7.72
C VAL A 234 -4.41 -11.58 -8.04
N SER A 235 -5.72 -11.42 -8.23
CA SER A 235 -6.35 -10.12 -8.49
C SER A 235 -6.07 -9.09 -7.39
N SER A 236 -6.13 -9.49 -6.12
CA SER A 236 -5.82 -8.58 -5.00
C SER A 236 -4.35 -8.15 -5.00
N VAL A 237 -3.42 -9.03 -5.38
CA VAL A 237 -1.99 -8.71 -5.47
C VAL A 237 -1.67 -7.83 -6.66
N VAL A 238 -2.33 -8.04 -7.81
CA VAL A 238 -2.27 -7.11 -8.95
C VAL A 238 -2.75 -5.72 -8.53
N ASN A 239 -3.89 -5.64 -7.82
CA ASN A 239 -4.39 -4.37 -7.31
C ASN A 239 -3.41 -3.72 -6.33
N PHE A 240 -2.83 -4.51 -5.43
CA PHE A 240 -1.82 -4.05 -4.48
C PHE A 240 -0.58 -3.50 -5.18
N GLN A 241 -0.09 -4.16 -6.24
CA GLN A 241 1.02 -3.69 -7.07
C GLN A 241 0.71 -2.30 -7.64
N ILE A 242 -0.42 -2.15 -8.32
CA ILE A 242 -0.81 -0.88 -8.96
C ILE A 242 -0.91 0.25 -7.93
N ILE A 243 -1.56 -0.01 -6.78
CA ILE A 243 -1.69 0.96 -5.69
C ILE A 243 -0.31 1.30 -5.09
N SER A 244 0.58 0.31 -4.94
CA SER A 244 1.93 0.50 -4.40
C SER A 244 2.81 1.34 -5.32
N VAL A 245 2.73 1.12 -6.63
CA VAL A 245 3.42 1.94 -7.65
C VAL A 245 2.94 3.39 -7.58
N TYR A 246 1.63 3.62 -7.50
CA TYR A 246 1.08 4.97 -7.32
C TYR A 246 1.61 5.63 -6.04
N ARG A 247 1.56 4.93 -4.90
CA ARG A 247 2.06 5.43 -3.60
C ARG A 247 3.56 5.74 -3.64
N HIS A 248 4.34 4.90 -4.30
CA HIS A 248 5.79 5.09 -4.46
C HIS A 248 6.10 6.34 -5.30
N LYS A 249 5.43 6.53 -6.44
CA LYS A 249 5.54 7.76 -7.25
C LYS A 249 5.15 9.01 -6.44
N LYS A 250 4.05 8.94 -5.68
CA LYS A 250 3.59 10.03 -4.82
C LYS A 250 4.62 10.39 -3.74
N LEU A 251 5.22 9.39 -3.09
CA LEU A 251 6.24 9.59 -2.07
C LEU A 251 7.46 10.33 -2.64
N HIS A 252 7.97 9.91 -3.80
CA HIS A 252 9.13 10.56 -4.41
C HIS A 252 8.85 12.01 -4.82
N LYS A 253 7.67 12.29 -5.38
CA LYS A 253 7.25 13.68 -5.65
C LYS A 253 7.29 14.54 -4.39
N MET A 254 6.82 14.02 -3.26
CA MET A 254 6.83 14.73 -1.97
C MET A 254 8.25 14.91 -1.40
N LEU A 255 9.19 14.02 -1.70
CA LEU A 255 10.59 14.14 -1.27
C LEU A 255 11.32 15.19 -2.11
N GLU A 256 11.13 15.20 -3.43
CA GLU A 256 11.69 16.20 -4.35
C GLU A 256 11.23 17.62 -3.98
N GLU A 257 9.94 17.80 -3.67
CA GLU A 257 9.38 19.10 -3.25
C GLU A 257 9.98 19.62 -1.92
N LYS A 258 10.37 18.71 -1.01
CA LYS A 258 11.02 19.08 0.26
C LYS A 258 12.47 19.49 0.06
N ASP A 259 13.21 18.80 -0.80
CA ASP A 259 14.61 19.13 -1.09
C ASP A 259 14.75 20.51 -1.77
N HIS A 260 13.78 20.88 -2.63
CA HIS A 260 13.71 22.20 -3.23
C HIS A 260 13.36 23.31 -2.23
N SER A 261 12.45 23.03 -1.28
CA SER A 261 12.06 23.99 -0.25
C SER A 261 13.19 24.27 0.75
N ALA A 262 13.95 23.24 1.14
CA ALA A 262 15.08 23.37 2.06
C ALA A 262 16.28 24.14 1.45
N SER A 263 16.42 24.14 0.12
CA SER A 263 17.54 24.81 -0.55
C SER A 263 17.34 26.33 -0.73
N THR A 264 16.15 26.86 -0.43
CA THR A 264 15.83 28.29 -0.63
C THR A 264 16.05 29.15 0.63
N GLU A 265 16.32 28.54 1.79
CA GLU A 265 16.60 29.25 3.04
C GLU A 265 18.11 29.27 3.35
N GLN A 266 18.88 30.03 2.57
CA GLN A 266 20.22 30.45 2.97
C GLN A 266 20.15 31.88 3.54
N PRO A 267 20.58 32.12 4.80
CA PRO A 267 20.52 33.45 5.39
C PRO A 267 21.56 34.36 4.72
N GLN A 268 21.07 35.40 4.03
CA GLN A 268 21.86 36.56 3.67
C GLN A 268 22.24 37.30 4.96
N GLY A 269 23.51 37.19 5.36
CA GLY A 269 24.00 37.77 6.62
C GLY A 269 25.46 38.18 6.53
N LEU A 270 25.66 39.43 6.09
CA LEU A 270 26.77 40.36 6.37
C LEU A 270 28.23 39.91 6.22
N GLY A 271 28.95 40.60 5.34
CA GLY A 271 30.41 40.57 5.29
C GLY A 271 31.07 41.48 6.34
N LYS A 272 32.36 41.23 6.56
CA LYS A 272 33.47 42.21 6.45
C LYS A 272 34.78 41.52 6.84
N GLN A 273 35.83 41.95 6.16
CA GLN A 273 37.22 41.51 6.23
C GLN A 273 37.85 41.89 7.59
N GLY A 274 38.88 41.15 8.02
CA GLY A 274 39.78 41.61 9.09
C GLY A 274 40.60 40.53 9.79
N ALA A 275 41.84 40.36 9.31
CA ALA A 275 43.09 40.07 10.02
C ALA A 275 43.15 39.14 11.27
N LEU A 276 43.96 38.08 11.13
CA LEU A 276 45.07 37.61 11.99
C LEU A 276 44.91 37.61 13.53
N GLY A 277 45.10 36.43 14.13
CA GLY A 277 45.48 36.29 15.54
C GLY A 277 45.15 34.91 16.13
N ALA A 278 46.19 34.09 16.33
CA ALA A 278 46.13 32.77 16.96
C ALA A 278 45.70 32.81 18.44
N VAL A 279 45.03 31.77 18.96
CA VAL A 279 45.32 31.03 20.22
C VAL A 279 44.49 29.74 20.25
N GLU A 280 45.09 28.65 20.73
CA GLU A 280 44.61 27.27 20.90
C GLU A 280 43.41 27.10 21.86
N ALA A 281 42.53 26.13 21.57
CA ALA A 281 41.90 25.24 22.56
C ALA A 281 41.20 24.05 21.87
N ARG A 282 41.53 22.82 22.29
CA ARG A 282 40.96 21.51 21.96
C ARG A 282 40.58 20.83 23.30
N PRO A 283 39.89 19.66 23.34
CA PRO A 283 38.57 19.29 22.82
C PRO A 283 37.71 18.61 23.94
N PHE A 284 36.43 18.29 23.70
CA PHE A 284 35.71 17.33 24.56
C PHE A 284 34.75 16.43 23.75
N LEU A 285 34.92 15.11 23.90
CA LEU A 285 33.94 14.05 23.66
C LEU A 285 33.68 13.33 25.00
N PRO A 286 32.44 12.91 25.29
CA PRO A 286 32.20 11.71 26.10
C PRO A 286 31.24 10.76 25.35
N ALA A 287 31.55 9.48 25.17
CA ALA A 287 31.60 8.37 26.13
C ALA A 287 30.35 7.46 26.02
N ARG A 288 30.65 6.17 26.09
CA ARG A 288 29.89 4.97 25.73
C ARG A 288 28.99 4.52 26.89
N ALA A 289 27.75 4.12 26.62
CA ALA A 289 26.89 3.41 27.59
C ALA A 289 26.91 1.89 27.33
N GLN A 290 27.16 1.12 28.39
CA GLN A 290 27.23 -0.35 28.43
C GLN A 290 25.87 -0.95 28.84
N SER A 291 25.56 -2.16 28.34
CA SER A 291 24.39 -2.96 28.73
C SER A 291 24.43 -3.44 30.20
N PRO A 292 23.27 -3.65 30.85
CA PRO A 292 23.16 -4.46 32.05
C PRO A 292 22.79 -5.93 31.72
N ARG A 293 23.38 -6.84 32.50
CA ARG A 293 23.09 -8.27 32.55
C ARG A 293 21.73 -8.55 33.23
N LYS A 294 21.07 -9.64 32.81
CA LYS A 294 19.98 -10.30 33.54
C LYS A 294 20.44 -10.81 34.92
N PRO A 295 19.53 -10.90 35.89
CA PRO A 295 19.56 -11.91 36.94
C PRO A 295 18.36 -12.87 36.86
N GLN A 296 18.69 -14.17 37.02
CA GLN A 296 17.84 -15.34 37.32
C GLN A 296 16.76 -15.77 36.31
#